data_AF-A0A6M1N696-F1
#
_entry.id   AF-A0A6M1N696-F1
#
_cell.length_a   1.000
_cell.length_b   1.000
_cell.length_c   1.000
_cell.angle_alpha   90.00
_cell.angle_beta   90.00
_cell.angle_gamma   90.00
#
_symmetry.space_group_name_H-M   'P 1'
#
loop_
_entity.id
_entity.type
_entity.pdbx_description
1 polymer ?
#
loop_
_entity_poly.entity_id
_entity_poly.type
_entity_poly.pdbx_seq_one_letter_code
_entity_poly.pdbx_strand_id
1 'polypeptide(L)'
;MKARLYRLFSRNNFYFIVIACCLLIQVGISILHTNPQAVEYYYSRGFYPKFSYLSILLFSWLPFSFGDLLYGVLVLLFSSLLFRIAQALYRSEWNMLKRKTVQFLALLSLVYTFFYVNWGLNYYRIPLADQIGLDTESIHIDDYIQVVDKYVLIVNSLRDSLDLEQKDKRGVRRDLEQWMRADTLFHGILSQSQIHGKSPISSAIISYFTVSGYFNPFTLEVQVNQNIPLASYPFVNVHELAHQMGIGFEDECNFIAFRKLMYHKDLWYRYSAYYEAVQYLLYPLYGDKELYEKYRNKLSPKVRADLAYERAFWQQYSGWVDKISNLFYNQYLKHNNQPEGMERYSMMAKLVVAWEKQQGKAAVIRD
;
A
#
# COMPACT_ATOMS: atom_id res chain seq x y z
N MET A 1 -4.97 7.68 -52.63
CA MET A 1 -4.27 7.58 -51.32
C MET A 1 -5.13 8.02 -50.13
N LYS A 2 -5.82 9.17 -50.17
CA LYS A 2 -6.69 9.67 -49.08
C LYS A 2 -7.87 8.73 -48.68
N ALA A 3 -8.47 8.01 -49.62
CA ALA A 3 -9.57 7.08 -49.34
C ALA A 3 -9.15 5.78 -48.59
N ARG A 4 -7.88 5.35 -48.71
CA ARG A 4 -7.32 4.21 -47.94
C ARG A 4 -7.03 4.60 -46.50
N LEU A 5 -6.60 5.85 -46.26
CA LEU A 5 -6.38 6.42 -44.93
C LEU A 5 -7.71 6.62 -44.17
N TYR A 6 -8.82 6.93 -44.83
CA TYR A 6 -10.13 7.02 -44.17
C TYR A 6 -10.72 5.66 -43.76
N ARG A 7 -10.47 4.59 -44.54
CA ARG A 7 -10.85 3.21 -44.15
C ARG A 7 -10.01 2.64 -43.01
N LEU A 8 -8.82 3.18 -42.77
CA LEU A 8 -8.01 2.88 -41.58
C LEU A 8 -8.67 3.38 -40.28
N PHE A 9 -9.65 4.29 -40.36
CA PHE A 9 -10.46 4.74 -39.22
C PHE A 9 -11.89 4.17 -39.26
N SER A 10 -12.04 2.86 -39.48
CA SER A 10 -13.24 2.21 -38.93
C SER A 10 -13.22 2.40 -37.40
N ARG A 11 -14.37 2.65 -36.76
CA ARG A 11 -14.46 2.87 -35.30
C ARG A 11 -13.78 1.75 -34.49
N ASN A 12 -13.60 0.56 -35.07
CA ASN A 12 -12.94 -0.58 -34.44
C ASN A 12 -11.40 -0.55 -34.60
N ASN A 13 -10.88 -0.01 -35.71
CA ASN A 13 -9.43 0.02 -35.96
C ASN A 13 -8.70 0.87 -34.92
N PHE A 14 -9.32 1.95 -34.45
CA PHE A 14 -8.78 2.77 -33.36
C PHE A 14 -8.48 1.93 -32.11
N TYR A 15 -9.43 1.09 -31.66
CA TYR A 15 -9.22 0.27 -30.47
C TYR A 15 -8.13 -0.79 -30.66
N PHE A 16 -8.00 -1.36 -31.86
CA PHE A 16 -6.88 -2.27 -32.16
C PHE A 16 -5.53 -1.55 -32.12
N ILE A 17 -5.46 -0.31 -32.61
CA ILE A 17 -4.24 0.51 -32.51
C ILE A 17 -3.91 0.80 -31.04
N VAL A 18 -4.91 1.14 -30.22
CA VAL A 18 -4.72 1.35 -28.76
C VAL A 18 -4.16 0.09 -28.11
N ILE A 19 -4.78 -1.08 -28.36
CA ILE A 19 -4.29 -2.36 -27.83
C ILE A 19 -2.85 -2.62 -28.28
N ALA A 20 -2.54 -2.43 -29.57
CA ALA A 20 -1.19 -2.65 -30.09
C ALA A 20 -0.15 -1.72 -29.43
N CYS A 21 -0.49 -0.44 -29.23
CA CYS A 21 0.40 0.50 -28.54
C CYS A 21 0.61 0.11 -27.07
N CYS A 22 -0.46 -0.24 -26.36
CA CYS A 22 -0.38 -0.73 -24.99
C CYS A 22 0.49 -1.98 -24.88
N LEU A 23 0.33 -2.94 -25.79
CA LEU A 23 1.14 -4.17 -25.82
C LEU A 23 2.63 -3.86 -26.05
N LEU A 24 2.96 -2.93 -26.96
CA LEU A 24 4.35 -2.51 -27.17
C LEU A 24 4.97 -1.90 -25.91
N ILE A 25 4.21 -1.05 -25.20
CA ILE A 25 4.65 -0.47 -23.92
C ILE A 25 4.82 -1.57 -22.86
N GLN A 26 3.88 -2.50 -22.78
CA GLN A 26 3.93 -3.64 -21.86
C GLN A 26 5.13 -4.56 -22.10
N VAL A 27 5.54 -4.76 -23.36
CA VAL A 27 6.79 -5.49 -23.68
C VAL A 27 8.00 -4.74 -23.11
N GLY A 28 8.06 -3.42 -23.24
CA GLY A 28 9.11 -2.60 -22.63
C GLY A 28 9.12 -2.69 -21.09
N ILE A 29 7.94 -2.62 -20.46
CA ILE A 29 7.77 -2.80 -19.01
C ILE A 29 8.24 -4.19 -18.56
N SER A 30 7.89 -5.25 -19.31
CA SER A 30 8.31 -6.62 -18.99
C SER A 30 9.82 -6.81 -19.04
N ILE A 31 10.53 -6.07 -19.89
CA ILE A 31 12.00 -6.07 -19.89
C ILE A 31 12.52 -5.43 -18.61
N LEU A 32 11.95 -4.29 -18.19
CA LEU A 32 12.33 -3.60 -16.95
C LEU A 32 12.07 -4.46 -15.70
N HIS A 33 10.99 -5.25 -15.66
CA HIS A 33 10.70 -6.15 -14.53
C HIS A 33 11.86 -7.09 -14.18
N THR A 34 12.70 -7.46 -15.15
CA THR A 34 13.83 -8.37 -14.94
C THR A 34 15.10 -7.69 -14.41
N ASN A 35 15.10 -6.37 -14.29
CA ASN A 35 16.27 -5.59 -13.90
C ASN A 35 15.91 -4.56 -12.81
N PRO A 36 15.94 -4.95 -11.51
CA PRO A 36 15.62 -4.07 -10.41
C PRO A 36 16.49 -2.81 -10.33
N GLN A 37 17.75 -2.88 -10.78
CA GLN A 37 18.62 -1.70 -10.84
C GLN A 37 18.10 -0.69 -11.87
N ALA A 38 17.68 -1.15 -13.06
CA ALA A 38 17.10 -0.26 -14.06
C ALA A 38 15.80 0.38 -13.57
N VAL A 39 14.94 -0.39 -12.89
CA VAL A 39 13.72 0.14 -12.26
C VAL A 39 14.06 1.19 -11.21
N GLU A 40 15.03 0.93 -10.34
CA GLU A 40 15.43 1.86 -9.29
C GLU A 40 15.95 3.19 -9.87
N TYR A 41 16.91 3.14 -10.79
CA TYR A 41 17.58 4.33 -11.30
C TYR A 41 16.74 5.11 -12.33
N TYR A 42 16.16 4.43 -13.32
CA TYR A 42 15.48 5.11 -14.42
C TYR A 42 14.01 5.39 -14.09
N TYR A 43 13.32 4.45 -13.45
CA TYR A 43 11.91 4.60 -13.14
C TYR A 43 11.68 5.29 -11.80
N SER A 44 12.05 4.66 -10.69
CA SER A 44 11.63 5.11 -9.35
C SER A 44 12.31 6.41 -8.91
N ARG A 45 13.62 6.56 -9.15
CA ARG A 45 14.36 7.80 -8.83
C ARG A 45 14.34 8.83 -9.96
N GLY A 46 14.13 8.38 -11.21
CA GLY A 46 14.23 9.22 -12.40
C GLY A 46 12.88 9.74 -12.91
N PHE A 47 12.05 8.83 -13.43
CA PHE A 47 10.78 9.14 -14.08
C PHE A 47 9.66 9.47 -13.07
N TYR A 48 9.44 8.60 -12.07
CA TYR A 48 8.32 8.68 -11.14
C TYR A 48 8.22 10.04 -10.41
N PRO A 49 9.29 10.60 -9.83
CA PRO A 49 9.20 11.87 -9.10
C PRO A 49 8.88 13.06 -10.01
N LYS A 50 9.23 12.97 -11.31
CA LYS A 50 8.91 14.00 -12.30
C LYS A 50 7.48 13.86 -12.80
N PHE A 51 7.03 12.63 -13.03
CA PHE A 51 5.69 12.34 -13.52
C PHE A 51 4.62 12.65 -12.48
N SER A 52 4.89 12.36 -11.21
CA SER A 52 3.94 12.59 -10.11
C SER A 52 3.55 14.06 -9.92
N TYR A 53 4.38 15.03 -10.35
CA TYR A 53 3.99 16.44 -10.35
C TYR A 53 2.74 16.72 -11.18
N LEU A 54 2.48 15.93 -12.23
CA LEU A 54 1.24 16.03 -13.00
C LEU A 54 0.03 15.69 -12.13
N SER A 55 0.12 14.61 -11.35
CA SER A 55 -0.93 14.22 -10.41
C SER A 55 -1.16 15.27 -9.32
N ILE A 56 -0.09 15.93 -8.86
CA ILE A 56 -0.20 17.06 -7.92
C ILE A 56 -1.02 18.19 -8.53
N LEU A 57 -0.65 18.63 -9.73
CA LEU A 57 -1.32 19.71 -10.45
C LEU A 57 -2.81 19.41 -10.68
N LEU A 58 -3.11 18.16 -11.05
CA LEU A 58 -4.47 17.77 -11.40
C LEU A 58 -5.36 17.52 -10.17
N PHE A 59 -4.84 16.87 -9.14
CA PHE A 59 -5.68 16.28 -8.09
C PHE A 59 -5.39 16.79 -6.68
N SER A 60 -4.17 17.22 -6.35
CA SER A 60 -3.83 17.51 -4.94
C SER A 60 -4.60 18.69 -4.34
N TRP A 61 -4.99 19.69 -5.13
CA TRP A 61 -5.76 20.83 -4.66
C TRP A 61 -7.24 20.52 -4.41
N LEU A 62 -7.76 19.38 -4.90
CA LEU A 62 -9.15 18.99 -4.67
C LEU A 62 -9.36 18.57 -3.21
N PRO A 63 -10.41 19.06 -2.53
CA PRO A 63 -10.66 18.74 -1.13
C PRO A 63 -11.22 17.32 -0.90
N PHE A 64 -11.42 16.54 -1.97
CA PHE A 64 -11.94 15.18 -1.94
C PHE A 64 -11.04 14.24 -2.77
N SER A 65 -11.23 12.92 -2.59
CA SER A 65 -10.52 11.87 -3.34
C SER A 65 -11.05 11.79 -4.78
N PHE A 66 -10.28 12.26 -5.77
CA PHE A 66 -10.65 12.10 -7.17
C PHE A 66 -10.52 10.63 -7.63
N GLY A 67 -9.55 9.92 -7.05
CA GLY A 67 -9.31 8.50 -7.26
C GLY A 67 -10.53 7.63 -6.98
N ASP A 68 -11.32 7.96 -5.95
CA ASP A 68 -12.55 7.23 -5.63
C ASP A 68 -13.62 7.42 -6.70
N LEU A 69 -13.75 8.65 -7.24
CA LEU A 69 -14.63 8.92 -8.37
C LEU A 69 -14.16 8.17 -9.62
N LEU A 70 -12.85 8.17 -9.87
CA LEU A 70 -12.26 7.43 -11.00
C LEU A 70 -12.55 5.93 -10.89
N TYR A 71 -12.40 5.32 -9.70
CA TYR A 71 -12.79 3.94 -9.47
C TYR A 71 -14.28 3.70 -9.76
N GLY A 72 -15.17 4.57 -9.27
CA GLY A 72 -16.60 4.49 -9.57
C GLY A 72 -16.89 4.55 -11.08
N VAL A 73 -16.26 5.48 -11.80
CA VAL A 73 -16.39 5.61 -13.26
C VAL A 73 -15.88 4.36 -13.98
N LEU A 74 -14.70 3.84 -13.60
CA LEU A 74 -14.15 2.64 -14.21
C LEU A 74 -15.06 1.42 -14.00
N VAL A 75 -15.59 1.23 -12.78
CA VAL A 75 -16.56 0.17 -12.49
C VAL A 75 -17.79 0.30 -13.41
N LEU A 76 -18.39 1.49 -13.50
CA LEU A 76 -19.55 1.72 -14.37
C LEU A 76 -19.23 1.45 -15.86
N LEU A 77 -18.07 1.86 -16.34
CA LEU A 77 -17.64 1.62 -17.72
C LEU A 77 -17.44 0.13 -18.00
N PHE A 78 -16.73 -0.59 -17.13
CA PHE A 78 -16.53 -2.04 -17.27
C PHE A 78 -17.86 -2.79 -17.18
N SER A 79 -18.72 -2.50 -16.21
CA SER A 79 -20.04 -3.11 -16.08
C SER A 79 -20.93 -2.84 -17.30
N SER A 80 -20.92 -1.62 -17.83
CA SER A 80 -21.68 -1.28 -19.04
C SER A 80 -21.19 -2.05 -20.27
N LEU A 81 -19.88 -2.19 -20.44
CA LEU A 81 -19.30 -2.96 -21.54
C LEU A 81 -19.61 -4.45 -21.40
N LEU A 82 -19.45 -5.02 -20.21
CA LEU A 82 -19.79 -6.42 -19.93
C LEU A 82 -21.27 -6.71 -20.18
N PHE A 83 -22.16 -5.84 -19.71
CA PHE A 83 -23.60 -5.97 -19.98
C PHE A 83 -23.91 -5.97 -21.48
N ARG A 84 -23.29 -5.05 -22.25
CA ARG A 84 -23.48 -5.01 -23.71
C ARG A 84 -22.87 -6.21 -24.43
N ILE A 85 -21.77 -6.75 -23.95
CA ILE A 85 -21.18 -8.01 -24.44
C ILE A 85 -22.16 -9.17 -24.21
N ALA A 86 -22.69 -9.30 -22.99
CA ALA A 86 -23.66 -10.33 -22.63
C ALA A 86 -24.95 -10.21 -23.45
N GLN A 87 -25.47 -8.99 -23.63
CA GLN A 87 -26.64 -8.73 -24.47
C GLN A 87 -26.39 -9.09 -25.93
N ALA A 88 -25.23 -8.72 -26.50
CA ALA A 88 -24.88 -9.06 -27.88
C ALA A 88 -24.75 -10.57 -28.07
N LEU A 89 -24.19 -11.27 -27.08
CA LEU A 89 -24.07 -12.73 -27.08
C LEU A 89 -25.45 -13.39 -27.05
N TYR A 90 -26.33 -12.95 -26.14
CA TYR A 90 -27.70 -13.46 -26.01
C TYR A 90 -28.52 -13.27 -27.30
N ARG A 91 -28.36 -12.12 -27.96
CA ARG A 91 -29.05 -11.80 -29.23
C ARG A 91 -28.37 -12.35 -30.48
N SER A 92 -27.25 -13.08 -30.35
CA SER A 92 -26.44 -13.55 -31.48
C SER A 92 -25.98 -12.43 -32.43
N GLU A 93 -25.79 -11.21 -31.92
CA GLU A 93 -25.34 -10.04 -32.67
C GLU A 93 -23.80 -10.01 -32.77
N TRP A 94 -23.21 -10.93 -33.55
CA TRP A 94 -21.76 -11.15 -33.63
C TRP A 94 -20.92 -9.89 -33.92
N ASN A 95 -21.43 -8.98 -34.76
CA ASN A 95 -20.76 -7.72 -35.07
C ASN A 95 -20.72 -6.76 -33.86
N MET A 96 -21.78 -6.72 -33.07
CA MET A 96 -21.84 -5.94 -31.83
C MET A 96 -20.96 -6.57 -30.76
N LEU A 97 -21.03 -7.90 -30.61
CA LEU A 97 -20.21 -8.67 -29.69
C LEU A 97 -18.72 -8.37 -29.93
N LYS A 98 -18.23 -8.57 -31.17
CA LYS A 98 -16.84 -8.26 -31.55
C LYS A 98 -16.46 -6.83 -31.20
N ARG A 99 -17.31 -5.86 -31.54
CA ARG A 99 -17.04 -4.44 -31.26
C ARG A 99 -16.91 -4.19 -29.75
N LYS A 100 -17.84 -4.69 -28.94
CA LYS A 100 -17.86 -4.44 -27.50
C LYS A 100 -16.75 -5.18 -26.77
N THR A 101 -16.41 -6.39 -27.19
CA THR A 101 -15.23 -7.11 -26.70
C THR A 101 -13.93 -6.35 -26.99
N VAL A 102 -13.74 -5.85 -28.22
CA VAL A 102 -12.53 -5.07 -28.55
C VAL A 102 -12.48 -3.76 -27.75
N GLN A 103 -13.61 -3.10 -27.51
CA GLN A 103 -13.66 -1.91 -26.63
C GLN A 103 -13.28 -2.24 -25.18
N PHE A 104 -13.79 -3.36 -24.66
CA PHE A 104 -13.44 -3.85 -23.32
C PHE A 104 -11.95 -4.17 -23.20
N LEU A 105 -11.40 -4.91 -24.16
CA LEU A 105 -9.97 -5.25 -24.17
C LEU A 105 -9.08 -4.01 -24.31
N ALA A 106 -9.49 -3.02 -25.11
CA ALA A 106 -8.76 -1.76 -25.22
C ALA A 106 -8.77 -0.96 -23.91
N LEU A 107 -9.93 -0.85 -23.24
CA LEU A 107 -10.03 -0.19 -21.95
C LEU A 107 -9.18 -0.93 -20.89
N LEU A 108 -9.28 -2.26 -20.84
CA LEU A 108 -8.49 -3.09 -19.92
C LEU A 108 -6.98 -2.90 -20.16
N SER A 109 -6.55 -2.95 -21.42
CA SER A 109 -5.14 -2.76 -21.80
C SER A 109 -4.65 -1.36 -21.45
N LEU A 110 -5.48 -0.32 -21.64
CA LEU A 110 -5.15 1.05 -21.29
C LEU A 110 -4.99 1.21 -19.77
N VAL A 111 -5.96 0.72 -18.99
CA VAL A 111 -5.91 0.78 -17.51
C VAL A 111 -4.69 0.04 -16.98
N TYR A 112 -4.44 -1.18 -17.46
CA TYR A 112 -3.28 -1.97 -17.05
C TYR A 112 -1.95 -1.29 -17.39
N THR A 113 -1.81 -0.79 -18.62
CA THR A 113 -0.58 -0.10 -19.05
C THR A 113 -0.38 1.19 -18.25
N PHE A 114 -1.44 1.95 -18.04
CA PHE A 114 -1.38 3.19 -17.27
C PHE A 114 -1.02 2.92 -15.81
N PHE A 115 -1.53 1.85 -15.18
CA PHE A 115 -1.12 1.43 -13.85
C PHE A 115 0.40 1.23 -13.75
N TYR A 116 1.01 0.44 -14.64
CA TYR A 116 2.45 0.17 -14.59
C TYR A 116 3.31 1.38 -14.90
N VAL A 117 2.92 2.18 -15.90
CA VAL A 117 3.63 3.42 -16.24
C VAL A 117 3.53 4.44 -15.11
N ASN A 118 2.38 4.54 -14.45
CA ASN A 118 2.16 5.56 -13.43
C ASN A 118 2.78 5.17 -12.08
N TRP A 119 2.66 3.91 -11.67
CA TRP A 119 3.16 3.47 -10.37
C TRP A 119 3.63 2.01 -10.28
N GLY A 120 2.99 1.07 -10.99
CA GLY A 120 3.16 -0.38 -10.78
C GLY A 120 4.59 -0.93 -10.95
N LEU A 121 5.47 -0.23 -11.68
CA LEU A 121 6.89 -0.59 -11.73
C LEU A 121 7.60 -0.49 -10.36
N ASN A 122 7.05 0.23 -9.38
CA ASN A 122 7.60 0.31 -8.02
C ASN A 122 7.62 -1.05 -7.28
N TYR A 123 6.84 -2.04 -7.72
CA TYR A 123 6.92 -3.43 -7.22
C TYR A 123 8.21 -4.18 -7.63
N TYR A 124 8.95 -3.64 -8.60
CA TYR A 124 10.15 -4.29 -9.15
C TYR A 124 11.43 -3.52 -8.79
N ARG A 125 11.37 -2.67 -7.76
CA ARG A 125 12.54 -1.98 -7.20
C ARG A 125 13.47 -2.95 -6.50
N ILE A 126 14.67 -2.47 -6.19
CA ILE A 126 15.58 -3.15 -5.25
C ILE A 126 14.89 -3.20 -3.88
N PRO A 127 14.80 -4.36 -3.21
CA PRO A 127 14.21 -4.45 -1.87
C PRO A 127 14.82 -3.47 -0.89
N LEU A 128 14.01 -2.91 0.00
CA LEU A 128 14.44 -1.90 0.97
C LEU A 128 15.58 -2.42 1.84
N ALA A 129 15.51 -3.68 2.29
CA ALA A 129 16.55 -4.31 3.10
C ALA A 129 17.93 -4.20 2.44
N ASP A 130 18.03 -4.48 1.14
CA ASP A 130 19.28 -4.37 0.38
C ASP A 130 19.73 -2.91 0.24
N GLN A 131 18.79 -1.98 0.03
CA GLN A 131 19.11 -0.55 -0.13
C GLN A 131 19.72 0.07 1.14
N ILE A 132 19.34 -0.43 2.32
CA ILE A 132 19.85 0.07 3.61
C ILE A 132 20.81 -0.91 4.31
N GLY A 133 21.16 -2.03 3.66
CA GLY A 133 22.12 -3.01 4.15
C GLY A 133 21.66 -3.79 5.39
N LEU A 134 20.38 -4.17 5.43
CA LEU A 134 19.84 -5.05 6.48
C LEU A 134 19.99 -6.52 6.09
N ASP A 135 20.61 -7.29 6.98
CA ASP A 135 20.68 -8.75 6.88
C ASP A 135 19.44 -9.37 7.54
N THR A 136 18.50 -9.82 6.71
CA THR A 136 17.29 -10.52 7.14
C THR A 136 17.42 -12.04 7.12
N GLU A 137 18.51 -12.59 6.58
CA GLU A 137 18.71 -14.04 6.44
C GLU A 137 19.30 -14.66 7.70
N SER A 138 20.13 -13.92 8.43
CA SER A 138 20.79 -14.40 9.65
C SER A 138 19.98 -14.20 10.95
N ILE A 139 18.65 -14.07 10.87
CA ILE A 139 17.79 -13.87 12.05
C ILE A 139 17.52 -15.22 12.73
N HIS A 140 17.88 -15.34 14.01
CA HIS A 140 17.53 -16.48 14.84
C HIS A 140 16.29 -16.21 15.71
N ILE A 141 15.67 -17.28 16.22
CA ILE A 141 14.51 -17.15 17.11
C ILE A 141 14.84 -16.35 18.38
N ASP A 142 16.05 -16.45 18.89
CA ASP A 142 16.48 -15.69 20.07
C ASP A 142 16.56 -14.18 19.78
N ASP A 143 17.03 -13.80 18.59
CA ASP A 143 17.03 -12.39 18.14
C ASP A 143 15.58 -11.85 18.12
N TYR A 144 14.66 -12.67 17.62
CA TYR A 144 13.24 -12.34 17.54
C TYR A 144 12.64 -12.12 18.93
N ILE A 145 12.83 -13.08 19.83
CA ILE A 145 12.29 -13.07 21.19
C ILE A 145 12.81 -11.86 21.99
N GLN A 146 14.09 -11.52 21.87
CA GLN A 146 14.66 -10.33 22.50
C GLN A 146 13.95 -9.04 22.06
N VAL A 147 13.67 -8.91 20.76
CA VAL A 147 12.95 -7.76 20.21
C VAL A 147 11.50 -7.73 20.68
N VAL A 148 10.80 -8.88 20.70
CA VAL A 148 9.43 -8.97 21.25
C VAL A 148 9.40 -8.51 22.71
N ASP A 149 10.28 -9.04 23.56
CA ASP A 149 10.35 -8.65 24.97
C ASP A 149 10.60 -7.15 25.14
N LYS A 150 11.57 -6.60 24.40
CA LYS A 150 11.86 -5.16 24.39
C LYS A 150 10.63 -4.33 24.01
N TYR A 151 9.96 -4.70 22.92
CA TYR A 151 8.87 -3.89 22.36
C TYR A 151 7.59 -4.01 23.18
N VAL A 152 7.33 -5.15 23.82
CA VAL A 152 6.25 -5.31 24.79
C VAL A 152 6.43 -4.35 25.97
N LEU A 153 7.65 -4.22 26.50
CA LEU A 153 7.92 -3.26 27.58
C LEU A 153 7.70 -1.81 27.13
N ILE A 154 8.19 -1.45 25.94
CA ILE A 154 8.05 -0.10 25.38
C ILE A 154 6.58 0.25 25.12
N VAL A 155 5.82 -0.62 24.45
CA VAL A 155 4.42 -0.35 24.11
C VAL A 155 3.56 -0.19 25.36
N ASN A 156 3.80 -1.01 26.40
CA ASN A 156 3.12 -0.91 27.68
C ASN A 156 3.40 0.45 28.34
N SER A 157 4.68 0.84 28.43
CA SER A 157 5.11 2.10 29.05
C SER A 157 4.55 3.33 28.31
N LEU A 158 4.57 3.30 26.98
CA LEU A 158 4.00 4.36 26.15
C LEU A 158 2.49 4.48 26.37
N ARG A 159 1.77 3.35 26.40
CA ARG A 159 0.32 3.35 26.60
C ARG A 159 -0.09 3.81 27.99
N ASP A 160 0.70 3.48 29.02
CA ASP A 160 0.43 3.91 30.38
C ASP A 160 0.55 5.43 30.54
N SER A 161 1.46 6.03 29.78
CA SER A 161 1.72 7.48 29.73
C SER A 161 0.83 8.23 28.72
N LEU A 162 -0.07 7.54 28.03
CA LEU A 162 -0.91 8.08 26.96
C LEU A 162 -2.39 7.95 27.32
N ASP A 163 -3.07 9.08 27.39
CA ASP A 163 -4.52 9.12 27.31
C ASP A 163 -4.93 9.13 25.83
N LEU A 164 -5.26 7.94 25.31
CA LEU A 164 -5.60 7.74 23.91
C LEU A 164 -7.02 8.28 23.59
N GLU A 165 -7.93 8.26 24.55
CA GLU A 165 -9.34 8.66 24.34
C GLU A 165 -9.48 10.17 24.13
N GLN A 166 -8.53 10.95 24.65
CA GLN A 166 -8.46 12.40 24.43
C GLN A 166 -7.81 12.79 23.09
N LYS A 167 -7.28 11.83 22.32
CA LYS A 167 -6.62 12.12 21.04
C LYS A 167 -7.63 12.35 19.93
N ASP A 168 -7.29 13.27 19.05
CA ASP A 168 -8.10 13.70 17.92
C ASP A 168 -7.31 13.59 16.62
N LYS A 169 -7.96 13.11 15.57
CA LYS A 169 -7.39 12.94 14.22
C LYS A 169 -7.21 14.27 13.50
N ARG A 170 -7.85 15.35 13.95
CA ARG A 170 -7.67 16.70 13.37
C ARG A 170 -6.20 17.10 13.41
N GLY A 171 -5.67 17.55 12.27
CA GLY A 171 -4.28 18.00 12.14
C GLY A 171 -3.25 16.90 11.96
N VAL A 172 -3.51 15.68 12.45
CA VAL A 172 -2.56 14.54 12.41
C VAL A 172 -1.99 14.29 11.02
N ARG A 173 -2.86 14.28 10.00
CA ARG A 173 -2.40 14.05 8.64
C ARG A 173 -1.40 15.12 8.18
N ARG A 174 -1.72 16.41 8.38
CA ARG A 174 -0.83 17.51 7.99
C ARG A 174 0.49 17.42 8.74
N ASP A 175 0.45 17.08 10.01
CA ASP A 175 1.63 16.97 10.86
C ASP A 175 2.52 15.80 10.39
N LEU A 176 1.94 14.65 10.04
CA LEU A 176 2.66 13.50 9.49
C LEU A 176 3.18 13.74 8.08
N GLU A 177 2.44 14.47 7.23
CA GLU A 177 2.96 14.88 5.91
C GLU A 177 4.18 15.80 6.05
N GLN A 178 4.20 16.71 7.04
CA GLN A 178 5.39 17.53 7.34
C GLN A 178 6.54 16.67 7.87
N TRP A 179 6.24 15.70 8.73
CA TRP A 179 7.22 14.77 9.27
C TRP A 179 7.87 13.89 8.19
N MET A 180 7.09 13.48 7.19
CA MET A 180 7.59 12.72 6.04
C MET A 180 8.40 13.58 5.08
N ARG A 181 8.07 14.87 4.90
CA ARG A 181 8.89 15.82 4.14
C ARG A 181 10.25 16.08 4.77
N ALA A 182 10.32 16.07 6.10
CA ALA A 182 11.57 16.25 6.84
C ALA A 182 12.41 14.96 6.94
N ASP A 183 12.21 14.00 6.02
CA ASP A 183 12.91 12.72 6.07
C ASP A 183 14.40 12.84 5.75
N THR A 184 15.20 12.32 6.67
CA THR A 184 16.66 12.18 6.54
C THR A 184 17.10 10.72 6.49
N LEU A 185 16.25 9.79 6.95
CA LEU A 185 16.60 8.39 7.12
C LEU A 185 16.57 7.61 5.81
N PHE A 186 15.57 7.88 4.96
CA PHE A 186 15.37 7.19 3.68
C PHE A 186 15.60 8.15 2.50
N HIS A 187 16.50 9.10 2.70
CA HIS A 187 16.88 10.07 1.67
C HIS A 187 17.40 9.34 0.42
N GLY A 188 16.87 9.72 -0.75
CA GLY A 188 17.19 9.09 -2.03
C GLY A 188 16.48 7.76 -2.30
N ILE A 189 15.80 7.17 -1.31
CA ILE A 189 14.93 5.99 -1.47
C ILE A 189 13.47 6.41 -1.63
N LEU A 190 13.01 7.33 -0.79
CA LEU A 190 11.65 7.87 -0.84
C LEU A 190 11.56 9.10 -1.74
N SER A 191 10.64 9.06 -2.71
CA SER A 191 10.32 10.21 -3.53
C SER A 191 9.68 11.31 -2.68
N GLN A 192 10.20 12.52 -2.78
CA GLN A 192 9.67 13.70 -2.09
C GLN A 192 8.71 14.53 -2.97
N SER A 193 8.34 14.00 -4.15
CA SER A 193 7.54 14.74 -5.11
C SER A 193 6.14 15.06 -4.59
N GLN A 194 5.45 14.07 -4.03
CA GLN A 194 4.07 14.18 -3.56
C GLN A 194 3.95 13.54 -2.18
N ILE A 195 3.53 14.33 -1.20
CA ILE A 195 3.30 13.89 0.18
C ILE A 195 2.01 14.57 0.63
N HIS A 196 0.88 13.95 0.30
CA HIS A 196 -0.43 14.47 0.62
C HIS A 196 -1.44 13.34 0.75
N GLY A 197 -2.04 13.24 1.93
CA GLY A 197 -3.12 12.32 2.20
C GLY A 197 -4.48 13.00 2.11
N LYS A 198 -5.49 12.20 1.82
CA LYS A 198 -6.90 12.60 1.81
C LYS A 198 -7.71 11.62 2.63
N SER A 199 -8.98 11.97 2.82
CA SER A 199 -9.97 11.01 3.28
C SER A 199 -10.63 10.37 2.07
N PRO A 200 -11.02 9.08 2.13
CA PRO A 200 -11.94 8.52 1.17
C PRO A 200 -13.23 9.36 1.11
N ILE A 201 -13.92 9.33 -0.02
CA ILE A 201 -15.26 9.93 -0.16
C ILE A 201 -16.20 9.37 0.91
N SER A 202 -16.07 8.07 1.23
CA SER A 202 -16.80 7.45 2.34
C SER A 202 -15.93 6.46 3.09
N SER A 203 -15.49 6.85 4.28
CA SER A 203 -14.77 5.97 5.21
C SER A 203 -15.62 4.76 5.65
N ALA A 204 -16.95 4.92 5.70
CA ALA A 204 -17.85 3.81 6.01
C ALA A 204 -17.85 2.73 4.91
N ILE A 205 -17.92 3.13 3.63
CA ILE A 205 -17.85 2.17 2.51
C ILE A 205 -16.52 1.44 2.53
N ILE A 206 -15.41 2.16 2.67
CA ILE A 206 -14.06 1.57 2.73
C ILE A 206 -13.91 0.60 3.91
N SER A 207 -14.56 0.89 5.05
CA SER A 207 -14.54 -0.01 6.21
C SER A 207 -15.15 -1.38 5.90
N TYR A 208 -16.21 -1.46 5.07
CA TYR A 208 -16.80 -2.74 4.62
C TYR A 208 -15.89 -3.59 3.72
N PHE A 209 -14.85 -2.99 3.14
CA PHE A 209 -13.79 -3.72 2.46
C PHE A 209 -12.66 -4.14 3.40
N THR A 210 -12.78 -3.85 4.70
CA THR A 210 -11.76 -4.06 5.74
C THR A 210 -10.43 -3.37 5.42
N VAL A 211 -10.49 -2.19 4.82
CA VAL A 211 -9.32 -1.39 4.39
C VAL A 211 -9.10 -0.21 5.34
N SER A 212 -7.89 -0.10 5.89
CA SER A 212 -7.49 0.97 6.82
C SER A 212 -6.98 2.22 6.11
N GLY A 213 -6.33 2.03 4.98
CA GLY A 213 -5.86 3.06 4.07
C GLY A 213 -5.62 2.43 2.70
N TYR A 214 -5.49 3.25 1.68
CA TYR A 214 -5.06 2.79 0.38
C TYR A 214 -4.40 3.91 -0.40
N PHE A 215 -3.56 3.50 -1.32
CA PHE A 215 -2.98 4.34 -2.35
C PHE A 215 -3.68 4.11 -3.69
N ASN A 216 -4.08 5.18 -4.37
CA ASN A 216 -4.65 5.11 -5.72
C ASN A 216 -3.53 5.23 -6.78
N PRO A 217 -3.17 4.15 -7.49
CA PRO A 217 -2.05 4.16 -8.43
C PRO A 217 -2.40 4.82 -9.78
N PHE A 218 -3.60 5.39 -9.94
CA PHE A 218 -4.02 6.10 -11.15
C PHE A 218 -4.03 7.62 -10.96
N THR A 219 -4.34 8.09 -9.75
CA THR A 219 -4.32 9.52 -9.39
C THR A 219 -3.15 9.88 -8.48
N LEU A 220 -2.38 8.87 -8.02
CA LEU A 220 -1.33 8.97 -7.00
C LEU A 220 -1.81 9.57 -5.67
N GLU A 221 -3.11 9.60 -5.42
CA GLU A 221 -3.67 10.07 -4.15
C GLU A 221 -3.58 8.98 -3.09
N VAL A 222 -3.36 9.40 -1.84
CA VAL A 222 -3.45 8.53 -0.65
C VAL A 222 -4.76 8.80 0.05
N GLN A 223 -5.42 7.74 0.51
CA GLN A 223 -6.65 7.83 1.28
C GLN A 223 -6.50 7.05 2.57
N VAL A 224 -6.77 7.72 3.69
CA VAL A 224 -6.78 7.06 5.01
C VAL A 224 -8.20 7.03 5.55
N ASN A 225 -8.67 5.84 5.90
CA ASN A 225 -10.01 5.64 6.44
C ASN A 225 -10.14 6.37 7.79
N GLN A 226 -11.10 7.29 7.89
CA GLN A 226 -11.29 8.10 9.08
C GLN A 226 -11.93 7.33 10.24
N ASN A 227 -12.49 6.15 10.00
CA ASN A 227 -13.19 5.37 11.02
C ASN A 227 -12.27 4.45 11.83
N ILE A 228 -11.05 4.18 11.35
CA ILE A 228 -10.16 3.20 12.01
C ILE A 228 -9.80 3.61 13.44
N PRO A 229 -9.43 2.66 14.31
CA PRO A 229 -9.04 2.95 15.69
C PRO A 229 -7.93 3.99 15.81
N LEU A 230 -7.95 4.75 16.91
CA LEU A 230 -6.93 5.78 17.19
C LEU A 230 -5.53 5.18 17.33
N ALA A 231 -5.41 3.97 17.88
CA ALA A 231 -4.13 3.29 18.06
C ALA A 231 -3.36 3.12 16.74
N SER A 232 -4.05 2.76 15.65
CA SER A 232 -3.46 2.50 14.33
C SER A 232 -3.35 3.74 13.44
N TYR A 233 -4.15 4.78 13.70
CA TYR A 233 -4.35 5.87 12.75
C TYR A 233 -3.06 6.59 12.32
N PRO A 234 -2.14 7.00 13.22
CA PRO A 234 -0.87 7.61 12.80
C PRO A 234 -0.01 6.70 11.93
N PHE A 235 0.13 5.42 12.31
CA PHE A 235 0.91 4.44 11.56
C PHE A 235 0.39 4.26 10.14
N VAL A 236 -0.93 4.06 9.98
CA VAL A 236 -1.56 3.90 8.66
C VAL A 236 -1.35 5.13 7.79
N ASN A 237 -1.42 6.35 8.34
CA ASN A 237 -1.13 7.55 7.54
C ASN A 237 0.30 7.52 6.96
N VAL A 238 1.29 7.14 7.76
CA VAL A 238 2.67 7.07 7.28
C VAL A 238 2.88 5.92 6.31
N HIS A 239 2.25 4.77 6.56
CA HIS A 239 2.26 3.62 5.66
C HIS A 239 1.78 4.00 4.26
N GLU A 240 0.60 4.62 4.15
CA GLU A 240 0.07 4.99 2.83
C GLU A 240 0.89 6.08 2.15
N LEU A 241 1.46 7.01 2.92
CA LEU A 241 2.42 7.99 2.39
C LEU A 241 3.68 7.29 1.84
N ALA A 242 4.16 6.21 2.46
CA ALA A 242 5.30 5.45 1.92
C ALA A 242 4.98 4.85 0.53
N HIS A 243 3.76 4.35 0.30
CA HIS A 243 3.31 3.94 -1.03
C HIS A 243 3.35 5.10 -2.03
N GLN A 244 2.81 6.27 -1.66
CA GLN A 244 2.87 7.49 -2.49
C GLN A 244 4.31 7.95 -2.75
N MET A 245 5.23 7.68 -1.84
CA MET A 245 6.65 7.98 -1.99
C MET A 245 7.41 6.92 -2.80
N GLY A 246 6.70 5.93 -3.36
CA GLY A 246 7.21 5.01 -4.38
C GLY A 246 7.60 3.64 -3.86
N ILE A 247 7.17 3.25 -2.66
CA ILE A 247 7.43 1.92 -2.09
C ILE A 247 6.29 0.99 -2.47
N GLY A 248 6.61 -0.11 -3.16
CA GLY A 248 5.59 -1.06 -3.64
C GLY A 248 5.14 -2.05 -2.57
N PHE A 249 6.09 -2.57 -1.78
CA PHE A 249 5.82 -3.69 -0.87
C PHE A 249 5.28 -3.25 0.50
N GLU A 250 4.28 -3.99 0.97
CA GLU A 250 3.54 -3.73 2.21
C GLU A 250 4.41 -3.78 3.46
N ASP A 251 5.30 -4.78 3.56
CA ASP A 251 6.24 -4.94 4.67
C ASP A 251 7.26 -3.79 4.75
N GLU A 252 7.72 -3.30 3.60
CA GLU A 252 8.60 -2.14 3.52
C GLU A 252 7.88 -0.85 3.94
N CYS A 253 6.64 -0.63 3.49
CA CYS A 253 5.81 0.48 3.93
C CYS A 253 5.57 0.44 5.45
N ASN A 254 5.24 -0.74 6.00
CA ASN A 254 5.10 -0.95 7.43
C ASN A 254 6.40 -0.64 8.19
N PHE A 255 7.54 -1.14 7.70
CA PHE A 255 8.84 -0.88 8.32
C PHE A 255 9.22 0.61 8.28
N ILE A 256 8.97 1.30 7.17
CA ILE A 256 9.16 2.75 7.06
C ILE A 256 8.27 3.48 8.05
N ALA A 257 6.98 3.15 8.13
CA ALA A 257 6.07 3.76 9.09
C ALA A 257 6.55 3.58 10.54
N PHE A 258 6.98 2.37 10.89
CA PHE A 258 7.58 2.09 12.19
C PHE A 258 8.82 2.96 12.45
N ARG A 259 9.80 2.95 11.54
CA ARG A 259 11.06 3.69 11.69
C ARG A 259 10.85 5.20 11.78
N LYS A 260 9.90 5.73 11.02
CA LYS A 260 9.55 7.15 11.02
C LYS A 260 8.89 7.57 12.34
N LEU A 261 8.11 6.69 12.97
CA LEU A 261 7.30 7.06 14.12
C LEU A 261 7.87 6.63 15.48
N MET A 262 8.72 5.60 15.55
CA MET A 262 9.18 5.01 16.82
C MET A 262 9.95 5.97 17.73
N TYR A 263 10.57 7.02 17.17
CA TYR A 263 11.26 8.08 17.92
C TYR A 263 10.58 9.45 17.81
N HIS A 264 9.32 9.49 17.35
CA HIS A 264 8.58 10.75 17.19
C HIS A 264 8.37 11.46 18.54
N LYS A 265 8.36 12.79 18.57
CA LYS A 265 8.17 13.55 19.83
C LYS A 265 6.81 13.29 20.50
N ASP A 266 5.74 13.20 19.70
CA ASP A 266 4.39 12.89 20.18
C ASP A 266 4.29 11.42 20.62
N LEU A 267 3.86 11.20 21.86
CA LEU A 267 3.67 9.88 22.46
C LEU A 267 2.64 9.03 21.71
N TRP A 268 1.60 9.63 21.14
CA TRP A 268 0.59 8.88 20.39
C TRP A 268 1.17 8.27 19.11
N TYR A 269 2.02 9.02 18.40
CA TYR A 269 2.61 8.51 17.16
C TYR A 269 3.63 7.41 17.44
N ARG A 270 4.45 7.57 18.49
CA ARG A 270 5.33 6.51 18.98
C ARG A 270 4.54 5.28 19.39
N TYR A 271 3.50 5.47 20.18
CA TYR A 271 2.64 4.38 20.62
C TYR A 271 2.04 3.63 19.43
N SER A 272 1.53 4.35 18.42
CA SER A 272 1.00 3.75 17.18
C SER A 272 2.03 2.87 16.47
N ALA A 273 3.29 3.32 16.36
CA ALA A 273 4.36 2.52 15.79
C ALA A 273 4.65 1.23 16.56
N TYR A 274 4.83 1.32 17.89
CA TYR A 274 5.11 0.14 18.71
C TYR A 274 3.90 -0.78 18.85
N TYR A 275 2.69 -0.23 18.85
CA TYR A 275 1.43 -0.97 18.84
C TYR A 275 1.34 -1.87 17.60
N GLU A 276 1.53 -1.32 16.40
CA GLU A 276 1.52 -2.10 15.16
C GLU A 276 2.70 -3.07 15.09
N ALA A 277 3.91 -2.62 15.42
CA ALA A 277 5.09 -3.49 15.40
C ALA A 277 4.93 -4.72 16.31
N VAL A 278 4.33 -4.56 17.50
CA VAL A 278 4.06 -5.69 18.40
C VAL A 278 3.03 -6.64 17.79
N GLN A 279 1.99 -6.16 17.11
CA GLN A 279 1.04 -7.05 16.42
C GLN A 279 1.75 -7.91 15.36
N TYR A 280 2.59 -7.29 14.52
CA TYR A 280 3.38 -8.01 13.53
C TYR A 280 4.39 -8.98 14.16
N LEU A 281 5.01 -8.59 15.29
CA LEU A 281 5.94 -9.44 16.02
C LEU A 281 5.25 -10.63 16.72
N LEU A 282 4.00 -10.49 17.14
CA LEU A 282 3.27 -11.60 17.73
C LEU A 282 2.70 -12.58 16.69
N TYR A 283 2.53 -12.15 15.44
CA TYR A 283 1.88 -12.96 14.41
C TYR A 283 2.62 -14.29 14.12
N PRO A 284 3.93 -14.33 13.88
CA PRO A 284 4.67 -15.59 13.71
C PRO A 284 4.58 -16.55 14.91
N LEU A 285 4.26 -16.04 16.11
CA LEU A 285 4.12 -16.87 17.30
C LEU A 285 2.78 -17.61 17.34
N TYR A 286 1.79 -17.29 16.49
CA TYR A 286 0.48 -17.97 16.49
C TYR A 286 0.56 -19.49 16.27
N GLY A 287 1.63 -19.97 15.61
CA GLY A 287 1.88 -21.41 15.44
C GLY A 287 2.16 -22.14 16.76
N ASP A 288 2.66 -21.43 17.77
CA ASP A 288 2.86 -21.92 19.14
C ASP A 288 1.90 -21.18 20.08
N LYS A 289 0.75 -21.80 20.34
CA LYS A 289 -0.31 -21.21 21.15
C LYS A 289 0.15 -20.85 22.57
N GLU A 290 1.01 -21.66 23.17
CA GLU A 290 1.51 -21.41 24.53
C GLU A 290 2.43 -20.20 24.55
N LEU A 291 3.35 -20.11 23.57
CA LEU A 291 4.26 -18.99 23.43
C LEU A 291 3.51 -17.69 23.10
N TYR A 292 2.55 -17.75 22.18
CA TYR A 292 1.71 -16.60 21.85
C TYR A 292 0.94 -16.09 23.07
N GLU A 293 0.24 -16.96 23.82
CA GLU A 293 -0.50 -16.54 25.01
C GLU A 293 0.43 -16.03 26.11
N LYS A 294 1.63 -16.60 26.26
CA LYS A 294 2.66 -16.09 27.17
C LYS A 294 2.98 -14.62 26.85
N TYR A 295 3.24 -14.27 25.59
CA TYR A 295 3.55 -12.88 25.22
C TYR A 295 2.33 -11.97 25.24
N ARG A 296 1.17 -12.46 24.80
CA ARG A 296 -0.09 -11.73 24.90
C ARG A 296 -0.39 -11.33 26.34
N ASN A 297 -0.08 -12.18 27.31
CA ASN A 297 -0.27 -11.90 28.74
C ASN A 297 0.76 -10.92 29.33
N LYS A 298 1.89 -10.68 28.66
CA LYS A 298 2.85 -9.63 29.03
C LYS A 298 2.38 -8.22 28.62
N LEU A 299 1.40 -8.11 27.72
CA LEU A 299 0.81 -6.82 27.36
C LEU A 299 -0.03 -6.27 28.51
N SER A 300 0.06 -4.95 28.74
CA SER A 300 -0.70 -4.29 29.78
C SER A 300 -2.21 -4.39 29.52
N PRO A 301 -3.07 -4.28 30.55
CA PRO A 301 -4.51 -4.27 30.38
C PRO A 301 -4.99 -3.23 29.36
N LYS A 302 -4.36 -2.04 29.34
CA LYS A 302 -4.69 -0.97 28.39
C LYS A 302 -4.38 -1.37 26.95
N VAL A 303 -3.17 -1.88 26.67
CA VAL A 303 -2.79 -2.33 25.32
C VAL A 303 -3.68 -3.47 24.84
N ARG A 304 -4.01 -4.44 25.72
CA ARG A 304 -4.95 -5.51 25.38
C ARG A 304 -6.37 -5.01 25.11
N ALA A 305 -6.80 -3.94 25.79
CA ALA A 305 -8.09 -3.30 25.53
C ALA A 305 -8.11 -2.62 24.15
N ASP A 306 -7.02 -1.94 23.76
CA ASP A 306 -6.91 -1.32 22.43
C ASP A 306 -6.95 -2.39 21.31
N LEU A 307 -6.22 -3.51 21.48
CA LEU A 307 -6.28 -4.66 20.56
C LEU A 307 -7.69 -5.28 20.47
N ALA A 308 -8.38 -5.38 21.60
CA ALA A 308 -9.74 -5.91 21.63
C ALA A 308 -10.73 -4.95 20.95
N TYR A 309 -10.56 -3.64 21.16
CA TYR A 309 -11.35 -2.60 20.51
C TYR A 309 -11.16 -2.63 19.00
N GLU A 310 -9.91 -2.69 18.51
CA GLU A 310 -9.62 -2.78 17.09
C GLU A 310 -10.22 -4.04 16.46
N ARG A 311 -10.07 -5.20 17.12
CA ARG A 311 -10.69 -6.44 16.68
C ARG A 311 -12.21 -6.31 16.58
N ALA A 312 -12.85 -5.76 17.61
CA ALA A 312 -14.30 -5.56 17.64
C ALA A 312 -14.76 -4.58 16.56
N PHE A 313 -13.99 -3.53 16.27
CA PHE A 313 -14.25 -2.61 15.17
C PHE A 313 -14.25 -3.34 13.83
N TRP A 314 -13.19 -4.09 13.50
CA TRP A 314 -13.09 -4.80 12.22
C TRP A 314 -14.12 -5.93 12.08
N GLN A 315 -14.48 -6.59 13.18
CA GLN A 315 -15.54 -7.61 13.19
C GLN A 315 -16.90 -7.07 12.75
N GLN A 316 -17.21 -5.79 12.98
CA GLN A 316 -18.48 -5.17 12.54
C GLN A 316 -18.57 -5.04 11.02
N TYR A 317 -17.42 -4.99 10.34
CA TYR A 317 -17.32 -4.84 8.89
C TYR A 317 -16.98 -6.15 8.17
N SER A 318 -16.64 -7.20 8.92
CA SER A 318 -16.34 -8.50 8.33
C SER A 318 -17.60 -9.15 7.77
N GLY A 319 -17.51 -9.69 6.56
CA GLY A 319 -18.61 -10.23 5.81
C GLY A 319 -18.20 -10.79 4.45
N TRP A 320 -19.17 -11.02 3.57
CA TRP A 320 -18.90 -11.57 2.25
C TRP A 320 -18.15 -10.60 1.33
N VAL A 321 -18.33 -9.28 1.52
CA VAL A 321 -17.62 -8.24 0.78
C VAL A 321 -16.13 -8.28 1.09
N ASP A 322 -15.75 -8.39 2.37
CA ASP A 322 -14.35 -8.51 2.78
C ASP A 322 -13.69 -9.71 2.10
N LYS A 323 -14.37 -10.87 2.05
CA LYS A 323 -13.74 -12.12 1.59
C LYS A 323 -13.40 -12.05 0.12
N ILE A 324 -14.33 -11.48 -0.65
CA ILE A 324 -14.14 -11.24 -2.08
C ILE A 324 -13.04 -10.20 -2.30
N SER A 325 -13.07 -9.10 -1.56
CA SER A 325 -12.05 -8.05 -1.61
C SER A 325 -10.64 -8.60 -1.34
N ASN A 326 -10.49 -9.33 -0.23
CA ASN A 326 -9.25 -9.94 0.21
C ASN A 326 -8.73 -10.98 -0.80
N LEU A 327 -9.62 -11.76 -1.42
CA LEU A 327 -9.22 -12.67 -2.50
C LEU A 327 -8.64 -11.90 -3.69
N PHE A 328 -9.33 -10.87 -4.18
CA PHE A 328 -8.84 -10.05 -5.29
C PHE A 328 -7.54 -9.33 -4.94
N TYR A 329 -7.45 -8.76 -3.74
CA TYR A 329 -6.26 -8.05 -3.27
C TYR A 329 -5.05 -8.97 -3.15
N ASN A 330 -5.23 -10.15 -2.56
CA ASN A 330 -4.17 -11.14 -2.46
C ASN A 330 -3.65 -11.58 -3.85
N GLN A 331 -4.55 -11.76 -4.83
CA GLN A 331 -4.14 -12.08 -6.20
C GLN A 331 -3.46 -10.90 -6.89
N TYR A 332 -3.93 -9.68 -6.65
CA TYR A 332 -3.31 -8.45 -7.14
C TYR A 332 -1.86 -8.34 -6.65
N LEU A 333 -1.62 -8.54 -5.34
CA LEU A 333 -0.26 -8.53 -4.77
C LEU A 333 0.62 -9.62 -5.39
N LYS A 334 0.10 -10.86 -5.50
CA LYS A 334 0.82 -11.98 -6.11
C LYS A 334 1.20 -11.73 -7.56
N HIS A 335 0.34 -11.07 -8.32
CA HIS A 335 0.64 -10.67 -9.70
C HIS A 335 1.73 -9.58 -9.77
N ASN A 336 1.83 -8.74 -8.73
CA ASN A 336 2.74 -7.60 -8.66
C ASN A 336 3.99 -7.89 -7.82
N ASN A 337 4.72 -8.95 -8.16
CA ASN A 337 6.01 -9.29 -7.55
C ASN A 337 6.00 -9.51 -6.02
N GLN A 338 4.83 -9.83 -5.45
CA GLN A 338 4.65 -10.17 -4.03
C GLN A 338 4.01 -11.56 -3.90
N PRO A 339 4.74 -12.65 -4.19
CA PRO A 339 4.19 -14.01 -4.27
C PRO A 339 3.58 -14.52 -2.95
N GLU A 340 4.03 -14.01 -1.81
CA GLU A 340 3.45 -14.29 -0.49
C GLU A 340 2.07 -13.64 -0.32
N GLY A 341 1.74 -12.65 -1.15
CA GLY A 341 0.50 -11.89 -1.08
C GLY A 341 0.34 -11.19 0.27
N MET A 342 -0.82 -11.37 0.91
CA MET A 342 -1.10 -10.77 2.23
C MET A 342 -0.29 -11.40 3.38
N GLU A 343 0.37 -12.54 3.19
CA GLU A 343 1.25 -13.07 4.25
C GLU A 343 2.54 -12.25 4.37
N ARG A 344 2.90 -11.49 3.34
CA ARG A 344 4.10 -10.64 3.36
C ARG A 344 4.06 -9.57 4.45
N TYR A 345 2.89 -9.16 4.91
CA TYR A 345 2.77 -8.20 6.02
C TYR A 345 3.57 -8.65 7.25
N SER A 346 3.62 -9.96 7.51
CA SER A 346 4.41 -10.55 8.61
C SER A 346 5.93 -10.41 8.42
N MET A 347 6.41 -10.14 7.20
CA MET A 347 7.83 -9.94 6.90
C MET A 347 8.37 -8.62 7.46
N MET A 348 7.50 -7.66 7.80
CA MET A 348 7.90 -6.47 8.56
C MET A 348 8.61 -6.86 9.86
N ALA A 349 8.17 -7.93 10.54
CA ALA A 349 8.81 -8.41 11.76
C ALA A 349 10.30 -8.76 11.52
N LYS A 350 10.65 -9.35 10.38
CA LYS A 350 12.04 -9.64 10.02
C LYS A 350 12.85 -8.36 9.82
N LEU A 351 12.31 -7.36 9.13
CA LEU A 351 12.97 -6.07 8.93
C LEU A 351 13.24 -5.37 10.27
N VAL A 352 12.26 -5.38 11.18
CA VAL A 352 12.39 -4.82 12.53
C VAL A 352 13.48 -5.53 13.33
N VAL A 353 13.50 -6.86 13.31
CA VAL A 353 14.50 -7.65 14.06
C VAL A 353 15.91 -7.47 13.49
N ALA A 354 16.06 -7.49 12.16
CA ALA A 354 17.33 -7.21 11.49
C ALA A 354 17.87 -5.82 11.87
N TRP A 355 17.00 -4.81 11.88
CA TRP A 355 17.34 -3.45 12.26
C TRP A 355 17.84 -3.37 13.70
N GLU A 356 17.08 -3.93 14.66
CA GLU A 356 17.46 -3.93 16.07
C GLU A 356 18.79 -4.65 16.32
N LYS A 357 19.01 -5.80 15.66
CA LYS A 357 20.27 -6.55 15.72
C LYS A 357 21.46 -5.71 15.20
N GLN A 358 21.27 -4.98 14.11
CA GLN A 358 22.30 -4.10 13.56
C GLN A 358 22.62 -2.94 14.51
N GLN A 359 21.61 -2.32 15.12
CA GLN A 359 21.80 -1.24 16.09
C GLN A 359 22.50 -1.72 17.37
N GLY A 360 22.15 -2.91 17.87
CA GLY A 360 22.81 -3.52 19.02
C GLY A 360 24.31 -3.72 18.79
N LYS A 361 24.71 -4.21 17.61
CA LYS A 361 26.14 -4.33 17.24
C LYS A 361 26.83 -2.96 17.19
N ALA A 362 26.18 -1.94 16.64
CA ALA A 362 26.74 -0.60 16.55
C ALA A 362 26.94 0.08 17.91
N ALA A 363 26.09 -0.25 18.90
CA ALA A 363 26.26 0.21 20.28
C ALA A 363 27.45 -0.49 20.96
N VAL A 364 27.58 -1.81 20.81
CA VAL A 364 28.68 -2.60 21.42
C VAL A 364 30.07 -2.25 20.87
N ILE A 365 30.17 -1.74 19.64
CA ILE A 365 31.46 -1.31 19.05
C ILE A 365 31.86 0.10 19.50
N ARG A 366 30.94 0.88 20.08
CA ARG A 366 31.17 2.25 20.55
C ARG A 366 31.47 2.34 22.05
N ASP A 367 31.27 1.24 22.77
CA ASP A 367 31.73 1.02 24.14
C ASP A 367 33.07 0.27 24.12
#